data_AF-A0A521FYQ5-F1
#
_entry.id   AF-A0A521FYQ5-F1
#
_cell.length_a   1.000
_cell.length_b   1.000
_cell.length_c   1.000
_cell.angle_alpha   90.00
_cell.angle_beta   90.00
_cell.angle_gamma   90.00
#
_symmetry.space_group_name_H-M   'P 1'
#
loop_
_entity.id
_entity.type
_entity.pdbx_description
1 polymer ?
#
loop_
_entity_poly.entity_id
_entity_poly.type
_entity_poly.pdbx_seq_one_letter_code
_entity_poly.pdbx_strand_id
1 'polypeptide(L)'
;MQKKRLYLTLLTAVTLAGYLWNADASAQQQPTTKQGALAAASDKKSNRTYRTTPEGEGALTEQMIEQCIRLNMDVDSSYSAISKSKESFDALNKELTEMGERLKSAKDDVDRGGKEARVEYDAKVLQYNSRLPDLDKQLDVYKKMVKAYQEKSDKFDRECNSQPYYEDDYAAMVKKMGRGM
;
A
#
# COMPACT_ATOMS: atom_id res chain seq x y z
N MET A 1 30.12 25.66 20.98
CA MET A 1 29.52 24.36 21.34
C MET A 1 28.23 24.57 22.14
N GLN A 2 27.07 24.76 21.51
CA GLN A 2 25.76 24.72 22.19
C GLN A 2 24.65 24.52 21.15
N LYS A 3 24.23 23.28 20.88
CA LYS A 3 22.91 22.92 20.33
C LYS A 3 22.58 21.47 20.74
N LYS A 4 22.31 21.24 22.03
CA LYS A 4 21.81 19.96 22.58
C LYS A 4 20.63 20.22 23.52
N ARG A 5 19.57 20.86 23.02
CA ARG A 5 18.28 20.99 23.74
C ARG A 5 17.18 21.23 22.72
N LEU A 6 16.67 20.18 22.06
CA LEU A 6 15.41 20.19 21.29
C LEU A 6 15.11 18.79 20.70
N TYR A 7 15.10 17.74 21.52
CA TYR A 7 14.59 16.42 21.08
C TYR A 7 13.74 15.71 22.13
N LEU A 8 13.36 16.40 23.21
CA LEU A 8 12.55 15.82 24.30
C LEU A 8 11.07 16.23 24.26
N THR A 9 10.57 16.66 23.09
CA THR A 9 9.20 17.15 22.89
C THR A 9 8.53 16.58 21.63
N LEU A 10 8.91 15.37 21.21
CA LEU A 10 8.28 14.66 20.07
C LEU A 10 7.61 13.34 20.49
N LEU A 11 7.17 13.24 21.75
CA LEU A 11 6.53 12.04 22.31
C LEU A 11 5.02 12.20 22.58
N THR A 12 4.39 13.23 22.02
CA THR A 12 2.95 13.48 22.18
C THR A 12 2.34 14.04 20.89
N ALA A 13 2.16 13.18 19.86
CA ALA A 13 1.14 13.34 18.81
C ALA A 13 1.23 12.23 17.75
N VAL A 14 0.91 10.98 18.10
CA VAL A 14 0.38 10.01 17.11
C VAL A 14 -0.75 9.21 17.76
N THR A 15 -1.73 9.94 18.29
CA THR A 15 -3.05 9.42 18.63
C THR A 15 -4.03 10.33 17.91
N LEU A 16 -4.40 9.98 16.67
CA LEU A 16 -5.63 10.36 15.97
C LEU A 16 -5.50 10.03 14.47
N ALA A 17 -5.95 8.82 14.10
CA ALA A 17 -6.69 8.53 12.86
C ALA A 17 -7.04 7.03 12.80
N GLY A 18 -7.44 6.45 13.93
CA GLY A 18 -8.25 5.22 13.95
C GLY A 18 -9.71 5.63 13.82
N TYR A 19 -10.12 6.13 12.65
CA TYR A 19 -11.52 6.40 12.34
C TYR A 19 -11.86 5.82 10.98
N LEU A 20 -12.72 4.81 11.03
CA LEU A 20 -13.80 4.57 10.08
C LEU A 20 -13.42 4.28 8.62
N TRP A 21 -13.03 3.03 8.34
CA TRP A 21 -13.43 2.38 7.09
C TRP A 21 -14.20 1.10 7.43
N ASN A 22 -15.40 1.28 7.98
CA ASN A 22 -16.51 0.38 7.69
C ASN A 22 -17.09 0.85 6.36
N ALA A 23 -16.76 0.15 5.28
CA ALA A 23 -17.51 0.21 4.04
C ALA A 23 -18.13 -1.16 3.83
N ASP A 24 -19.28 -1.35 4.46
CA ASP A 24 -20.30 -2.25 3.98
C ASP A 24 -20.75 -1.70 2.62
N ALA A 25 -20.24 -2.29 1.54
CA ALA A 25 -20.71 -2.05 0.19
C ALA A 25 -21.11 -3.41 -0.40
N SER A 26 -22.16 -3.96 0.20
CA SER A 26 -23.05 -4.91 -0.42
C SER A 26 -23.78 -4.21 -1.59
N ALA A 27 -23.14 -4.13 -2.75
CA ALA A 27 -23.73 -3.68 -4.00
C ALA A 27 -23.98 -4.89 -4.92
N GLN A 28 -25.19 -5.43 -4.76
CA GLN A 28 -26.03 -6.06 -5.78
C GLN A 28 -25.35 -6.52 -7.08
N GLN A 29 -25.10 -7.83 -7.16
CA GLN A 29 -25.16 -8.55 -8.42
C GLN A 29 -26.54 -8.35 -9.06
N GLN A 30 -26.62 -7.54 -10.11
CA GLN A 30 -27.77 -7.56 -11.00
C GLN A 30 -27.69 -8.79 -11.91
N PRO A 31 -28.85 -9.37 -12.27
CA PRO A 31 -28.94 -10.68 -12.89
C PRO A 31 -28.41 -10.63 -14.32
N THR A 32 -27.36 -11.40 -14.60
CA THR A 32 -27.00 -11.73 -15.97
C THR A 32 -28.10 -12.62 -16.54
N THR A 33 -28.94 -12.04 -17.38
CA THR A 33 -29.87 -12.78 -18.24
C THR A 33 -29.09 -13.83 -19.02
N LYS A 34 -29.23 -15.09 -18.60
CA LYS A 34 -28.94 -16.27 -19.41
C LYS A 34 -29.79 -16.21 -20.66
N GLN A 35 -29.18 -15.97 -21.81
CA GLN A 35 -29.71 -16.40 -23.10
C GLN A 35 -28.55 -16.90 -23.95
N GLY A 36 -28.63 -18.18 -24.28
CA GLY A 36 -27.63 -18.88 -25.07
C GLY A 36 -27.55 -18.36 -26.50
N ALA A 37 -26.36 -18.49 -27.08
CA ALA A 37 -26.14 -18.69 -28.51
C ALA A 37 -24.64 -18.86 -28.76
N LEU A 38 -24.17 -20.11 -28.67
CA LEU A 38 -22.97 -20.56 -29.37
C LEU A 38 -23.33 -20.65 -30.86
N ALA A 39 -23.28 -19.52 -31.60
CA ALA A 39 -23.17 -19.45 -33.08
C ALA A 39 -23.49 -18.03 -33.62
N ALA A 40 -22.76 -16.99 -33.20
CA ALA A 40 -22.89 -15.64 -33.82
C ALA A 40 -21.66 -14.75 -33.54
N ALA A 41 -20.45 -15.28 -33.56
CA ALA A 41 -19.26 -14.56 -33.09
C ALA A 41 -18.65 -13.59 -34.13
N SER A 42 -18.87 -13.80 -35.44
CA SER A 42 -18.23 -12.97 -36.48
C SER A 42 -19.02 -11.72 -36.86
N ASP A 43 -20.35 -11.72 -36.80
CA ASP A 43 -21.19 -10.57 -37.20
C ASP A 43 -21.44 -9.55 -36.07
N LYS A 44 -21.06 -9.87 -34.82
CA LYS A 44 -21.32 -9.01 -33.64
C LYS A 44 -20.26 -7.92 -33.38
N LYS A 45 -19.08 -7.98 -33.99
CA LYS A 45 -18.02 -6.97 -33.77
C LYS A 45 -18.24 -5.69 -34.58
N SER A 46 -18.93 -5.75 -35.72
CA SER A 46 -19.08 -4.62 -36.65
C SER A 46 -19.93 -3.46 -36.14
N ASN A 47 -20.76 -3.66 -35.11
CA ASN A 47 -21.62 -2.62 -34.53
C ASN A 47 -21.21 -2.19 -33.10
N ARG A 48 -19.96 -2.48 -32.71
CA ARG A 48 -19.44 -2.12 -31.39
C ARG A 48 -18.94 -0.68 -31.38
N THR A 49 -19.24 0.02 -30.30
CA THR A 49 -18.76 1.39 -30.07
C THR A 49 -17.67 1.35 -29.00
N TYR A 50 -16.44 1.56 -29.43
CA TYR A 50 -15.28 1.65 -28.56
C TYR A 50 -14.88 3.10 -28.34
N ARG A 51 -14.38 3.39 -27.14
CA ARG A 51 -13.78 4.69 -26.85
C ARG A 51 -12.42 4.84 -27.53
N THR A 52 -12.05 6.09 -27.85
CA THR A 52 -10.74 6.43 -28.42
C THR A 52 -9.76 6.99 -27.39
N THR A 53 -10.25 7.43 -26.23
CA THR A 53 -9.46 8.00 -25.13
C THR A 53 -9.79 7.29 -23.81
N PRO A 54 -8.90 7.32 -22.79
CA PRO A 54 -9.14 6.64 -21.51
C PRO A 54 -10.45 7.04 -20.82
N GLU A 55 -10.82 8.32 -20.89
CA GLU A 55 -12.00 8.91 -20.25
C GLU A 55 -13.17 9.16 -21.25
N GLY A 56 -13.05 8.66 -22.48
CA GLY A 56 -14.03 8.89 -23.54
C GLY A 56 -15.27 7.99 -23.45
N GLU A 57 -16.31 8.36 -24.20
CA GLU A 57 -17.53 7.55 -24.33
C GLU A 57 -17.28 6.24 -25.08
N GLY A 58 -17.97 5.18 -24.67
CA GLY A 58 -17.92 3.87 -25.31
C GLY A 58 -17.15 2.81 -24.51
N ALA A 59 -17.20 1.57 -25.00
CA ALA A 59 -16.56 0.44 -24.35
C ALA A 59 -15.02 0.53 -24.42
N LEU A 60 -14.34 -0.05 -23.43
CA LEU A 60 -12.89 -0.24 -23.49
C LEU A 60 -12.51 -1.11 -24.68
N THR A 61 -11.43 -0.73 -25.38
CA THR A 61 -10.82 -1.55 -26.42
C THR A 61 -10.09 -2.76 -25.80
N GLU A 62 -9.81 -3.80 -26.59
CA GLU A 62 -8.99 -4.94 -26.14
C GLU A 62 -7.65 -4.48 -25.54
N GLN A 63 -7.00 -3.48 -26.13
CA GLN A 63 -5.74 -2.93 -25.62
C GLN A 63 -5.92 -2.22 -24.28
N MET A 64 -6.99 -1.45 -24.10
CA MET A 64 -7.29 -0.80 -22.83
C MET A 64 -7.64 -1.82 -21.74
N ILE A 65 -8.39 -2.87 -22.09
CA ILE A 65 -8.68 -3.98 -21.17
C ILE A 65 -7.39 -4.66 -20.72
N GLU A 66 -6.46 -4.96 -21.63
CA GLU A 66 -5.16 -5.54 -21.27
C GLU A 66 -4.38 -4.63 -20.30
N GLN A 67 -4.38 -3.32 -20.55
CA GLN A 67 -3.73 -2.35 -19.66
C GLN A 67 -4.39 -2.32 -18.28
N CYS A 68 -5.72 -2.37 -18.21
CA CYS A 68 -6.47 -2.41 -16.97
C CYS A 68 -6.19 -3.66 -16.14
N ILE A 69 -6.10 -4.84 -16.78
CA ILE A 69 -5.73 -6.09 -16.09
C ILE A 69 -4.32 -5.98 -15.50
N ARG A 70 -3.36 -5.46 -16.26
CA ARG A 70 -1.98 -5.24 -15.77
C ARG A 70 -1.93 -4.24 -14.63
N LEU A 71 -2.65 -3.13 -14.75
CA LEU A 71 -2.72 -2.09 -13.72
C LEU A 71 -3.33 -2.65 -12.43
N ASN A 72 -4.38 -3.46 -12.51
CA ASN A 72 -4.97 -4.13 -11.35
C ASN A 72 -3.95 -5.03 -10.64
N MET A 73 -3.25 -5.89 -11.40
CA MET A 73 -2.20 -6.74 -10.84
C MET A 73 -1.08 -5.94 -10.17
N ASP A 74 -0.69 -4.80 -10.76
CA ASP A 74 0.31 -3.91 -10.20
C ASP A 74 -0.17 -3.24 -8.90
N VAL A 75 -1.45 -2.85 -8.83
CA VAL A 75 -2.09 -2.31 -7.62
C VAL A 75 -2.09 -3.37 -6.51
N ASP A 76 -2.53 -4.59 -6.81
CA ASP A 76 -2.56 -5.71 -5.86
C ASP A 76 -1.15 -6.06 -5.33
N SER A 77 -0.17 -6.16 -6.24
CA SER A 77 1.23 -6.40 -5.89
C SER A 77 1.81 -5.28 -5.03
N SER A 78 1.52 -4.02 -5.38
CA SER A 78 1.96 -2.84 -4.61
C SER A 78 1.35 -2.83 -3.22
N TYR A 79 0.06 -3.17 -3.08
CA TYR A 79 -0.60 -3.30 -1.78
C TYR A 79 0.06 -4.37 -0.90
N SER A 80 0.35 -5.56 -1.45
CA SER A 80 1.06 -6.62 -0.73
C SER A 80 2.44 -6.17 -0.26
N ALA A 81 3.20 -5.47 -1.10
CA ALA A 81 4.50 -4.93 -0.75
C ALA A 81 4.43 -3.86 0.36
N ILE A 82 3.42 -2.98 0.32
CA ILE A 82 3.16 -1.98 1.37
C ILE A 82 2.85 -2.65 2.70
N SER A 83 2.01 -3.69 2.71
CA SER A 83 1.68 -4.44 3.93
C SER A 83 2.94 -5.01 4.60
N LYS A 84 3.81 -5.65 3.82
CA LYS A 84 5.10 -6.19 4.34
C LYS A 84 6.03 -5.08 4.84
N SER A 85 6.10 -3.95 4.14
CA SER A 85 6.90 -2.81 4.59
C SER A 85 6.36 -2.22 5.89
N LYS A 86 5.03 -2.18 6.07
CA LYS A 86 4.38 -1.74 7.31
C LYS A 86 4.71 -2.66 8.47
N GLU A 87 4.62 -3.98 8.28
CA GLU A 87 4.98 -4.96 9.31
C GLU A 87 6.43 -4.80 9.77
N SER A 88 7.37 -4.61 8.85
CA SER A 88 8.77 -4.34 9.17
C SER A 88 8.94 -3.04 9.96
N PHE A 89 8.27 -1.96 9.55
CA PHE A 89 8.30 -0.68 10.26
C PHE A 89 7.73 -0.81 11.68
N ASP A 90 6.58 -1.45 11.84
CA ASP A 90 5.92 -1.66 13.13
C ASP A 90 6.81 -2.52 14.06
N ALA A 91 7.48 -3.54 13.53
CA ALA A 91 8.41 -4.37 14.28
C ALA A 91 9.62 -3.57 14.81
N LEU A 92 10.25 -2.76 13.95
CA LEU A 92 11.38 -1.92 14.35
C LEU A 92 10.96 -0.83 15.34
N ASN A 93 9.80 -0.22 15.14
CA ASN A 93 9.25 0.77 16.07
C ASN A 93 8.95 0.16 17.44
N LYS A 94 8.44 -1.08 17.48
CA LYS A 94 8.25 -1.83 18.72
C LYS A 94 9.58 -2.11 19.41
N GLU A 95 10.59 -2.58 18.68
CA GLU A 95 11.94 -2.80 19.23
C GLU A 95 12.52 -1.53 19.85
N LEU A 96 12.41 -0.40 19.15
CA LEU A 96 12.84 0.92 19.67
C LEU A 96 12.05 1.35 20.91
N THR A 97 10.74 1.09 20.94
CA THR A 97 9.91 1.39 22.12
C THR A 97 10.39 0.59 23.33
N GLU A 98 10.60 -0.73 23.17
CA GLU A 98 11.10 -1.60 24.23
C GLU A 98 12.52 -1.20 24.69
N MET A 99 13.41 -0.82 23.76
CA MET A 99 14.73 -0.29 24.11
C MET A 99 14.62 1.03 24.88
N GLY A 100 13.70 1.91 24.49
CA GLY A 100 13.45 3.18 25.18
C GLY A 100 12.95 2.98 26.61
N GLU A 101 12.06 2.02 26.84
CA GLU A 101 11.59 1.65 28.18
C GLU A 101 12.72 1.06 29.05
N ARG A 102 13.54 0.16 28.48
CA ARG A 102 14.72 -0.38 29.17
C ARG A 102 15.72 0.71 29.52
N LEU A 103 15.93 1.69 28.64
CA LEU A 103 16.76 2.85 28.90
C LEU A 103 16.19 3.71 30.03
N LYS A 104 14.88 3.95 30.05
CA LYS A 104 14.22 4.68 31.13
C LYS A 104 14.44 3.99 32.48
N SER A 105 14.25 2.68 32.54
CA SER A 105 14.51 1.90 33.76
C SER A 105 15.99 1.93 34.18
N ALA A 106 16.91 1.74 33.23
CA ALA A 106 18.35 1.72 33.52
C ALA A 106 18.86 3.09 33.99
N LYS A 107 18.26 4.20 33.53
CA LYS A 107 18.62 5.54 33.99
C LYS A 107 18.42 5.69 35.50
N ASP A 108 17.35 5.12 36.05
CA ASP A 108 17.06 5.19 37.49
C ASP A 108 18.08 4.38 38.31
N ASP A 109 18.72 3.37 37.71
CA ASP A 109 19.75 2.55 38.33
C ASP A 109 21.16 3.17 38.21
N VAL A 110 21.43 3.94 37.16
CA VAL A 110 22.70 4.66 36.96
C VAL A 110 23.00 5.61 38.11
N ASP A 111 21.99 6.31 38.60
CA ASP A 111 22.15 7.25 39.72
C ASP A 111 22.52 6.53 41.03
N ARG A 112 22.22 5.23 41.14
CA ARG A 112 22.55 4.36 42.29
C ARG A 112 23.83 3.53 42.09
N GLY A 113 24.17 3.16 40.86
CA GLY A 113 25.12 2.08 40.54
C GLY A 113 26.57 2.49 40.20
N GLY A 114 26.92 3.77 40.30
CA GLY A 114 28.33 4.20 40.12
C GLY A 114 28.80 4.23 38.66
N LYS A 115 30.09 3.94 38.42
CA LYS A 115 30.74 4.14 37.11
C LYS A 115 30.39 3.04 36.11
N GLU A 116 30.32 1.80 36.55
CA GLU A 116 30.01 0.63 35.73
C GLU A 116 28.59 0.72 35.16
N ALA A 117 27.62 1.12 35.99
CA ALA A 117 26.23 1.33 35.54
C ALA A 117 26.13 2.41 34.45
N ARG A 118 26.94 3.48 34.53
CA ARG A 118 27.00 4.52 33.47
C ARG A 118 27.52 3.97 32.16
N VAL A 119 28.57 3.15 32.19
CA VAL A 119 29.15 2.55 30.96
C VAL A 119 28.13 1.66 30.27
N GLU A 120 27.41 0.82 31.02
CA GLU A 120 26.37 -0.04 30.45
C GLU A 120 25.20 0.78 29.88
N TYR A 121 24.78 1.83 30.59
CA TYR A 121 23.75 2.75 30.10
C TYR A 121 24.17 3.46 28.81
N ASP A 122 25.37 4.00 28.76
CA ASP A 122 25.90 4.68 27.57
C ASP A 122 25.97 3.72 26.37
N ALA A 123 26.34 2.46 26.58
CA ALA A 123 26.31 1.42 25.54
C ALA A 123 24.89 1.16 25.02
N LYS A 124 23.88 1.07 25.91
CA LYS A 124 22.47 0.92 25.51
C LYS A 124 21.95 2.15 24.76
N VAL A 125 22.37 3.36 25.17
CA VAL A 125 22.01 4.61 24.47
C VAL A 125 22.61 4.63 23.06
N LEU A 126 23.86 4.20 22.90
CA LEU A 126 24.49 4.07 21.58
C LEU A 126 23.74 3.08 20.69
N GLN A 127 23.33 1.92 21.23
CA GLN A 127 22.54 0.93 20.50
C GLN A 127 21.17 1.47 20.09
N TYR A 128 20.46 2.18 20.97
CA TYR A 128 19.19 2.82 20.62
C TYR A 128 19.37 3.85 19.50
N ASN A 129 20.36 4.73 19.64
CA ASN A 129 20.61 5.79 18.67
C ASN A 129 21.07 5.25 17.31
N SER A 130 21.76 4.11 17.26
CA SER A 130 22.18 3.50 15.99
C SER A 130 21.02 2.92 15.19
N ARG A 131 19.88 2.64 15.83
CA ARG A 131 18.67 2.09 15.22
C ARG A 131 17.72 3.16 14.68
N LEU A 132 17.78 4.41 15.18
CA LEU A 132 16.93 5.51 14.70
C LEU A 132 17.05 5.76 13.18
N PRO A 133 18.27 5.78 12.57
CA PRO A 133 18.39 5.98 11.13
C PRO A 133 17.72 4.87 10.30
N ASP A 134 17.70 3.63 10.80
CA ASP A 134 17.01 2.52 10.13
C ASP A 134 15.49 2.75 10.15
N LEU A 135 14.94 3.24 11.27
CA LEU A 135 13.51 3.56 11.39
C LEU A 135 13.10 4.69 10.45
N ASP A 136 13.89 5.78 10.42
CA ASP A 136 13.66 6.90 9.53
C ASP A 136 13.70 6.46 8.05
N LYS A 137 14.68 5.63 7.70
CA LYS A 137 14.81 5.08 6.34
C LYS A 137 13.61 4.20 5.98
N GLN A 138 13.14 3.34 6.89
CA GLN A 138 11.95 2.50 6.62
C GLN A 138 10.69 3.34 6.49
N LEU A 139 10.52 4.39 7.30
CA LEU A 139 9.40 5.32 7.19
C LEU A 139 9.39 6.02 5.82
N ASP A 140 10.55 6.46 5.34
CA ASP A 140 10.68 7.11 4.04
C ASP A 140 10.36 6.17 2.87
N VAL A 141 10.81 4.91 2.96
CA VAL A 141 10.47 3.86 1.98
C VAL A 141 8.96 3.63 1.98
N TYR A 142 8.36 3.43 3.15
CA TYR A 142 6.92 3.21 3.29
C TYR A 142 6.10 4.37 2.69
N LYS A 143 6.45 5.63 3.01
CA LYS A 143 5.78 6.82 2.45
C LYS A 143 5.85 6.87 0.93
N LYS A 144 7.01 6.57 0.34
CA LYS A 144 7.20 6.54 -1.12
C LYS A 144 6.33 5.46 -1.77
N MET A 145 6.28 4.27 -1.16
CA MET A 145 5.46 3.17 -1.65
C MET A 145 3.96 3.51 -1.60
N VAL A 146 3.47 4.05 -0.47
CA VAL A 146 2.07 4.48 -0.31
C VAL A 146 1.70 5.53 -1.35
N LYS A 147 2.56 6.54 -1.57
CA LYS A 147 2.30 7.57 -2.59
C LYS A 147 2.18 6.96 -4.00
N ALA A 148 3.13 6.11 -4.38
CA ALA A 148 3.11 5.46 -5.69
C ALA A 148 1.90 4.52 -5.87
N TYR A 149 1.48 3.84 -4.80
CA TYR A 149 0.26 3.03 -4.80
C TYR A 149 -0.98 3.90 -5.01
N GLN A 150 -1.11 5.01 -4.28
CA GLN A 150 -2.25 5.92 -4.43
C GLN A 150 -2.37 6.42 -5.87
N GLU A 151 -1.27 6.85 -6.48
CA GLU A 151 -1.25 7.31 -7.87
C GLU A 151 -1.73 6.23 -8.85
N LYS A 152 -1.32 4.97 -8.64
CA LYS A 152 -1.77 3.82 -9.45
C LYS A 152 -3.23 3.45 -9.20
N SER A 153 -3.67 3.46 -7.94
CA SER A 153 -5.06 3.17 -7.57
C SER A 153 -5.98 4.22 -8.16
N ASP A 154 -5.66 5.50 -8.02
CA ASP A 154 -6.43 6.59 -8.58
C ASP A 154 -6.50 6.49 -10.12
N LYS A 155 -5.40 6.06 -10.76
CA LYS A 155 -5.39 5.81 -12.20
C LYS A 155 -6.32 4.65 -12.57
N PHE A 156 -6.28 3.56 -11.82
CA PHE A 156 -7.16 2.40 -12.04
C PHE A 156 -8.63 2.79 -11.88
N ASP A 157 -8.95 3.57 -10.85
CA ASP A 157 -10.32 4.02 -10.59
C ASP A 157 -10.85 4.90 -11.71
N ARG A 158 -10.02 5.80 -12.26
CA ARG A 158 -10.42 6.66 -13.39
C ARG A 158 -10.55 5.91 -14.71
N GLU A 159 -9.57 5.07 -15.05
CA GLU A 159 -9.42 4.54 -16.41
C GLU A 159 -10.04 3.14 -16.60
N CYS A 160 -10.29 2.41 -15.52
CA CYS A 160 -10.61 0.98 -15.58
C CYS A 160 -11.83 0.60 -14.75
N ASN A 161 -11.89 1.07 -13.51
CA ASN A 161 -12.98 0.71 -12.61
C ASN A 161 -14.33 1.23 -13.14
N SER A 162 -15.34 0.36 -13.10
CA SER A 162 -16.71 0.68 -13.55
C SER A 162 -16.84 1.13 -15.01
N GLN A 163 -15.84 0.85 -15.85
CA GLN A 163 -15.85 1.21 -17.25
C GLN A 163 -16.56 0.14 -18.10
N PRO A 164 -17.42 0.52 -19.07
CA PRO A 164 -18.06 -0.46 -19.94
C PRO A 164 -17.02 -1.20 -20.79
N TYR A 165 -17.17 -2.50 -20.94
CA TYR A 165 -16.36 -3.36 -21.82
C TYR A 165 -17.23 -4.46 -22.42
N TYR A 166 -16.73 -5.14 -23.46
CA TYR A 166 -17.39 -6.32 -24.01
C TYR A 166 -16.78 -7.60 -23.40
N GLU A 167 -17.64 -8.49 -22.92
CA GLU A 167 -17.24 -9.70 -22.18
C GLU A 167 -16.34 -10.64 -22.99
N ASP A 168 -16.53 -10.75 -24.31
CA ASP A 168 -15.69 -11.59 -25.16
C ASP A 168 -14.28 -11.03 -25.35
N ASP A 169 -14.16 -9.70 -25.40
CA ASP A 169 -12.85 -9.01 -25.45
C ASP A 169 -12.13 -9.17 -24.10
N TYR A 170 -12.85 -9.05 -22.97
CA TYR A 170 -12.30 -9.32 -21.64
C TYR A 170 -11.85 -10.78 -21.49
N ALA A 171 -12.68 -11.75 -21.86
CA ALA A 171 -12.34 -13.17 -21.80
C ALA A 171 -11.12 -13.50 -22.68
N ALA A 172 -11.01 -12.88 -23.86
CA ALA A 172 -9.84 -13.02 -24.72
C ALA A 172 -8.57 -12.48 -24.05
N MET A 173 -8.64 -11.31 -23.40
CA MET A 173 -7.48 -10.70 -22.72
C MET A 173 -7.08 -11.49 -21.47
N VAL A 174 -8.02 -11.93 -20.64
CA VAL A 174 -7.73 -12.80 -19.48
C VAL A 174 -7.06 -14.10 -19.93
N LYS A 175 -7.58 -14.74 -20.99
CA LYS A 175 -6.97 -15.95 -21.55
C LYS A 175 -5.57 -15.71 -22.11
N LYS A 176 -5.33 -14.55 -22.73
CA LYS A 176 -4.01 -14.14 -23.22
C LYS A 176 -3.02 -13.97 -22.06
N MET A 177 -3.45 -13.28 -21.00
CA MET A 177 -2.62 -13.00 -19.82
C MET A 177 -2.31 -14.27 -19.01
N GLY A 178 -3.30 -15.15 -18.82
CA GLY A 178 -3.12 -16.43 -18.13
C GLY A 178 -2.33 -17.49 -18.91
N ARG A 179 -2.05 -17.28 -20.20
CA ARG A 179 -1.16 -18.12 -21.01
C ARG A 179 0.30 -17.66 -20.99
N GLY A 180 0.57 -16.47 -20.44
CA GLY A 180 1.90 -15.85 -20.42
C GLY A 180 2.52 -15.70 -19.02
N MET A 181 1.83 -16.18 -17.98
CA MET A 181 2.38 -16.40 -16.63
C MET A 181 2.82 -17.86 -16.49
#